data_AF-A0A6J4XW60-F1
#
_entry.id   AF-A0A6J4XW60-F1
#
_cell.length_a   1.000
_cell.length_b   1.000
_cell.length_c   1.000
_cell.angle_alpha   90.00
_cell.angle_beta   90.00
_cell.angle_gamma   90.00
#
_symmetry.space_group_name_H-M   'P 1'
#
loop_
_entity.id
_entity.type
_entity.pdbx_description
1 polymer ?
#
loop_
_entity_poly.entity_id
_entity_poly.type
_entity_poly.pdbx_seq_one_letter_code
_entity_poly.pdbx_strand_id
1 'polypeptide(L)'
;MDPATILASSDTLDKIEAVCKRHFYTENDRQECSIFVLDHLRADNFKRLRAFQGKSKFSTYLYSLVNSLAIDFRRKRYGRRRIPAAVVRLGRWAEAVYRLVCWQKFSMDDAYDFLLVDELFTGSYEQFRQAVEPIQKAPCRENPKFMSTDDQSGNPLRRISAADSNPLELLIEKLNRQRRIMAVDVIRDTTGSLSEDDQLLVRLVYGSEHPVRAAAKIINLSASAARRRLKKLLMIYREKLLAAGIREP
;
A
#
# COMPACT_ATOMS: atom_id res chain seq x y z
N MET A 1 12.85 22.02 -29.98
CA MET A 1 12.15 20.74 -29.76
C MET A 1 10.76 20.86 -30.35
N ASP A 2 10.40 19.98 -31.28
CA ASP A 2 9.02 19.90 -31.77
C ASP A 2 8.18 19.01 -30.83
N PRO A 3 7.16 19.54 -30.13
CA PRO A 3 6.34 18.78 -29.20
C PRO A 3 5.56 17.63 -29.85
N ALA A 4 5.17 17.77 -31.12
CA ALA A 4 4.42 16.74 -31.84
C ALA A 4 5.27 15.48 -32.06
N THR A 5 6.51 15.66 -32.53
CA THR A 5 7.48 14.57 -32.67
C THR A 5 7.79 13.87 -31.34
N ILE A 6 7.85 14.64 -30.24
CA ILE A 6 8.07 14.07 -28.90
C ILE A 6 6.91 13.15 -28.48
N LEU A 7 5.67 13.60 -28.63
CA LEU A 7 4.50 12.80 -28.24
C LEU A 7 4.24 11.60 -29.17
N ALA A 8 4.76 11.63 -30.40
CA ALA A 8 4.70 10.50 -31.33
C ALA A 8 5.74 9.40 -31.03
N SER A 9 6.73 9.68 -30.18
CA SER A 9 7.75 8.68 -29.82
C SER A 9 7.20 7.58 -28.92
N SER A 10 7.56 6.32 -29.19
CA SER A 10 7.15 5.16 -28.38
C SER A 10 7.59 5.31 -26.92
N ASP A 11 8.83 5.73 -26.68
CA ASP A 11 9.37 5.98 -25.34
C ASP A 11 8.53 6.98 -24.51
N THR A 12 7.92 7.98 -25.16
CA THR A 12 7.04 8.93 -24.47
C THR A 12 5.69 8.31 -24.16
N LEU A 13 5.11 7.55 -25.09
CA LEU A 13 3.85 6.84 -24.88
C LEU A 13 3.97 5.81 -23.75
N ASP A 14 5.06 5.03 -23.75
CA ASP A 14 5.36 4.05 -22.71
C ASP A 14 5.49 4.70 -21.33
N LYS A 15 6.08 5.90 -21.25
CA LYS A 15 6.17 6.67 -20.00
C LYS A 15 4.80 7.15 -19.52
N ILE A 16 3.95 7.61 -20.43
CA ILE A 16 2.58 8.03 -20.10
C ILE A 16 1.79 6.85 -19.56
N GLU A 17 1.84 5.71 -20.25
CA GLU A 17 1.17 4.48 -19.83
C GLU A 17 1.70 3.98 -18.48
N ALA A 18 3.01 4.00 -18.27
CA ALA A 18 3.62 3.62 -17.00
C ALA A 18 3.16 4.50 -15.83
N VAL A 19 2.96 5.81 -16.05
CA VAL A 19 2.39 6.69 -15.03
C VAL A 19 0.92 6.38 -14.80
N CYS A 20 0.12 6.19 -15.84
CA CYS A 20 -1.30 5.86 -15.71
C CYS A 20 -1.51 4.52 -14.99
N LYS A 21 -0.68 3.50 -15.26
CA LYS A 21 -0.65 2.21 -14.54
C LYS A 21 -0.40 2.35 -13.05
N ARG A 22 0.34 3.37 -12.60
CA ARG A 22 0.58 3.64 -11.18
C ARG A 22 -0.63 4.27 -10.48
N HIS A 23 -1.45 5.02 -11.22
CA HIS A 23 -2.63 5.71 -10.66
C HIS A 23 -3.91 4.87 -10.73
N PHE A 24 -4.00 3.96 -11.71
CA PHE A 24 -5.22 3.19 -12.01
C PHE A 24 -4.91 1.71 -12.16
N TYR A 25 -5.77 0.87 -11.59
CA TYR A 25 -5.63 -0.59 -11.63
C TYR A 25 -6.35 -1.21 -12.84
N THR A 26 -7.59 -0.78 -13.11
CA THR A 26 -8.38 -1.31 -14.22
C THR A 26 -7.86 -0.81 -15.55
N GLU A 27 -7.83 -1.68 -16.54
CA GLU A 27 -7.33 -1.36 -17.88
C GLU A 27 -8.11 -0.21 -18.53
N ASN A 28 -9.44 -0.19 -18.38
CA ASN A 28 -10.28 0.89 -18.92
C ASN A 28 -9.90 2.27 -18.35
N ASP A 29 -9.78 2.43 -17.03
CA ASP A 29 -9.36 3.70 -16.43
C ASP A 29 -7.94 4.12 -16.85
N ARG A 30 -7.03 3.15 -17.05
CA ARG A 30 -5.66 3.45 -17.53
C ARG A 30 -5.71 4.02 -18.94
N GLN A 31 -6.50 3.42 -19.82
CA GLN A 31 -6.66 3.88 -21.20
C GLN A 31 -7.33 5.25 -21.27
N GLU A 32 -8.43 5.44 -20.54
CA GLU A 32 -9.11 6.74 -20.43
C GLU A 32 -8.17 7.83 -19.88
N CYS A 33 -7.37 7.50 -18.85
CA CYS A 33 -6.38 8.44 -18.31
C CYS A 33 -5.28 8.77 -19.34
N SER A 34 -4.76 7.78 -20.06
CA SER A 34 -3.73 7.99 -21.09
C SER A 34 -4.24 8.92 -22.20
N ILE A 35 -5.47 8.70 -22.68
CA ILE A 35 -6.11 9.58 -23.67
C ILE A 35 -6.27 10.99 -23.09
N PHE A 36 -6.80 11.12 -21.87
CA PHE A 36 -6.97 12.40 -21.19
C PHE A 36 -5.64 13.17 -21.09
N VAL A 37 -4.55 12.49 -20.71
CA VAL A 37 -3.21 13.08 -20.64
C VAL A 37 -2.77 13.56 -22.02
N LEU A 38 -2.87 12.73 -23.05
CA LEU A 38 -2.45 13.08 -24.41
C LEU A 38 -3.21 14.31 -24.94
N ASP A 39 -4.51 14.38 -24.74
CA ASP A 39 -5.34 15.52 -25.13
C ASP A 39 -4.88 16.81 -24.43
N HIS A 40 -4.60 16.74 -23.13
CA HIS A 40 -4.14 17.91 -22.38
C HIS A 40 -2.69 18.32 -22.68
N LEU A 41 -1.86 17.40 -23.16
CA LEU A 41 -0.52 17.71 -23.66
C LEU A 41 -0.57 18.36 -25.05
N ARG A 42 -1.56 18.02 -25.88
CA ARG A 42 -1.82 18.61 -27.21
C ARG A 42 -2.55 19.94 -27.15
N ALA A 43 -3.35 20.17 -26.11
CA ALA A 43 -4.14 21.38 -25.92
C ALA A 43 -3.32 22.67 -26.07
N ASP A 44 -4.00 23.72 -26.56
CA ASP A 44 -3.43 25.06 -26.77
C ASP A 44 -2.10 25.05 -27.56
N ASN A 45 -2.02 24.27 -28.64
CA ASN A 45 -0.80 24.11 -29.45
C ASN A 45 0.41 23.67 -28.59
N PHE A 46 0.21 22.65 -27.76
CA PHE A 46 1.22 22.09 -26.87
C PHE A 46 1.78 23.11 -25.87
N LYS A 47 0.98 24.11 -25.44
CA LYS A 47 1.40 25.19 -24.54
C LYS A 47 2.17 24.70 -23.32
N ARG A 48 1.68 23.63 -22.68
CA ARG A 48 2.31 23.05 -21.48
C ARG A 48 3.67 22.44 -21.77
N LEU A 49 3.87 21.80 -22.94
CA LEU A 49 5.18 21.27 -23.33
C LEU A 49 6.15 22.40 -23.72
N ARG A 50 5.65 23.43 -24.42
CA ARG A 50 6.43 24.62 -24.81
C ARG A 50 6.84 25.49 -23.63
N ALA A 51 6.15 25.41 -22.50
CA ALA A 51 6.47 26.13 -21.26
C ALA A 51 7.72 25.58 -20.53
N PHE A 52 8.38 24.53 -21.06
CA PHE A 52 9.59 23.99 -20.46
C PHE A 52 10.76 24.99 -20.50
N GLN A 53 11.29 25.36 -19.34
CA GLN A 53 12.33 26.39 -19.16
C GLN A 53 13.76 25.83 -19.04
N GLY A 54 13.98 24.52 -19.18
CA GLY A 54 15.32 23.92 -19.09
C GLY A 54 15.91 23.79 -17.67
N LYS A 55 15.14 24.11 -16.61
CA LYS A 55 15.58 24.00 -15.20
C LYS A 55 15.75 22.56 -14.70
N SER A 56 15.34 21.57 -15.48
CA SER A 56 15.47 20.14 -15.21
C SER A 56 15.70 19.40 -16.53
N LYS A 57 15.95 18.09 -16.49
CA LYS A 57 15.84 17.26 -17.71
C LYS A 57 14.40 17.32 -18.23
N PHE A 58 14.22 17.31 -19.55
CA PHE A 58 12.88 17.33 -20.17
C PHE A 58 12.05 16.10 -19.76
N SER A 59 12.68 14.92 -19.62
CA SER A 59 12.02 13.72 -19.13
C SER A 59 11.42 13.88 -17.72
N THR A 60 12.14 14.56 -16.82
CA THR A 60 11.64 14.88 -15.47
C THR A 60 10.47 15.85 -15.51
N TYR A 61 10.55 16.86 -16.38
CA TYR A 61 9.46 17.81 -16.59
C TYR A 61 8.20 17.12 -17.13
N LEU A 62 8.35 16.31 -18.18
CA LEU A 62 7.28 15.54 -18.78
C LEU A 62 6.64 14.58 -17.78
N TYR A 63 7.45 13.85 -17.01
CA TYR A 63 6.95 12.98 -15.94
C TYR A 63 6.08 13.75 -14.93
N SER A 64 6.56 14.91 -14.45
CA SER A 64 5.82 15.75 -13.50
C SER A 64 4.48 16.22 -14.09
N LEU A 65 4.49 16.61 -15.36
CA LEU A 65 3.31 17.07 -16.08
C LEU A 65 2.27 15.95 -16.26
N VAL A 66 2.71 14.78 -16.74
CA VAL A 66 1.86 13.58 -16.90
C VAL A 66 1.30 13.14 -15.56
N ASN A 67 2.11 13.09 -14.51
CA ASN A 67 1.68 12.73 -13.16
C ASN A 67 0.62 13.70 -12.62
N SER A 68 0.80 15.00 -12.84
CA SER A 68 -0.19 16.02 -12.45
C SER A 68 -1.51 15.85 -13.20
N LEU A 69 -1.44 15.59 -14.51
CA LEU A 69 -2.63 15.33 -15.34
C LEU A 69 -3.37 14.06 -14.94
N ALA A 70 -2.66 12.98 -14.63
CA ALA A 70 -3.26 11.74 -14.13
C ALA A 70 -3.98 11.97 -12.78
N ILE A 71 -3.38 12.77 -11.89
CA ILE A 71 -4.01 13.20 -10.63
C ILE A 71 -5.28 14.04 -10.91
N ASP A 72 -5.23 14.94 -11.88
CA ASP A 72 -6.39 15.77 -12.24
C ASP A 72 -7.51 14.95 -12.86
N PHE A 73 -7.21 13.98 -13.73
CA PHE A 73 -8.19 13.02 -14.24
C PHE A 73 -8.85 12.26 -13.08
N ARG A 74 -8.04 11.75 -12.15
CA ARG A 74 -8.53 11.06 -10.95
C ARG A 74 -9.45 11.94 -10.11
N ARG A 75 -9.09 13.21 -9.93
CA ARG A 75 -9.89 14.20 -9.19
C ARG A 75 -11.19 14.56 -9.91
N LYS A 76 -11.19 14.59 -11.24
CA LYS A 76 -12.38 14.84 -12.06
C LYS A 76 -13.36 13.66 -11.98
N ARG A 77 -12.84 12.43 -12.03
CA ARG A 77 -13.66 11.20 -12.01
C ARG A 77 -14.16 10.83 -10.61
N TYR A 78 -13.31 10.92 -9.59
CA TYR A 78 -13.58 10.40 -8.25
C TYR A 78 -13.69 11.50 -7.16
N GLY A 79 -13.47 12.76 -7.52
CA GLY A 79 -13.39 13.87 -6.59
C GLY A 79 -12.07 13.92 -5.82
N ARG A 80 -11.92 14.94 -4.96
CA ARG A 80 -10.77 15.04 -4.05
C ARG A 80 -10.96 14.10 -2.87
N ARG A 81 -9.93 13.29 -2.55
CA ARG A 81 -9.88 12.53 -1.30
C ARG A 81 -9.85 13.51 -0.12
N ARG A 82 -10.88 13.47 0.71
CA ARG A 82 -10.96 14.22 1.96
C ARG A 82 -11.49 13.30 3.04
N ILE A 83 -10.96 13.45 4.25
CA ILE A 83 -11.49 12.77 5.43
C ILE A 83 -12.79 13.49 5.81
N PRO A 84 -13.91 12.78 6.03
CA PRO A 84 -15.16 13.39 6.44
C PRO A 84 -15.00 14.21 7.73
N ALA A 85 -15.62 15.38 7.81
CA ALA A 85 -15.52 16.25 9.00
C ALA A 85 -15.99 15.56 10.29
N ALA A 86 -16.93 14.61 10.19
CA ALA A 86 -17.35 13.77 11.31
C ALA A 86 -16.20 12.92 11.89
N VAL A 87 -15.32 12.39 11.02
CA VAL A 87 -14.15 11.59 11.41
C VAL A 87 -13.06 12.48 11.99
N VAL A 88 -12.80 13.64 11.37
CA VAL A 88 -11.80 14.61 11.87
C VAL A 88 -12.13 15.06 13.30
N ARG A 89 -13.41 15.27 13.61
CA ARG A 89 -13.86 15.66 14.97
C ARG A 89 -13.57 14.61 16.05
N LEU A 90 -13.41 13.33 15.68
CA LEU A 90 -13.09 12.25 16.62
C LEU A 90 -11.59 12.20 16.98
N GLY A 91 -10.75 12.91 16.22
CA GLY A 91 -9.33 13.04 16.49
C GLY A 91 -8.43 12.21 15.59
N ARG A 92 -7.12 12.27 15.87
CA ARG A 92 -6.06 11.73 15.00
C ARG A 92 -6.13 10.22 14.80
N TRP A 93 -6.54 9.48 15.83
CA TRP A 93 -6.72 8.02 15.75
C TRP A 93 -7.83 7.65 14.76
N ALA A 94 -8.94 8.38 14.76
CA ALA A 94 -10.07 8.14 13.87
C ALA A 94 -9.71 8.46 12.40
N GLU A 95 -8.92 9.51 12.18
CA GLU A 95 -8.35 9.79 10.86
C GLU A 95 -7.44 8.66 10.37
N ALA A 96 -6.61 8.10 11.26
CA ALA A 96 -5.73 6.97 10.94
C ALA A 96 -6.54 5.72 10.57
N VAL A 97 -7.55 5.35 11.37
CA VAL A 97 -8.47 4.25 11.05
C VAL A 97 -9.12 4.46 9.69
N TYR A 98 -9.62 5.66 9.42
CA TYR A 98 -10.25 5.96 8.13
C TYR A 98 -9.25 5.85 6.97
N ARG A 99 -7.99 6.26 7.13
CA ARG A 99 -6.98 6.05 6.07
C ARG A 99 -6.68 4.58 5.85
N LEU A 100 -6.44 3.83 6.93
CA LEU A 100 -6.09 2.40 6.89
C LEU A 100 -7.22 1.57 6.27
N VAL A 101 -8.43 1.70 6.79
CA VAL A 101 -9.56 0.88 6.35
C VAL A 101 -10.12 1.40 5.03
N CYS A 102 -10.37 2.69 4.92
CA CYS A 102 -11.13 3.24 3.80
C CYS A 102 -10.28 3.43 2.53
N TRP A 103 -9.02 3.87 2.68
CA TRP A 103 -8.14 4.12 1.53
C TRP A 103 -7.14 3.00 1.28
N GLN A 104 -6.62 2.35 2.32
CA GLN A 104 -5.60 1.30 2.20
C GLN A 104 -6.19 -0.12 2.27
N LYS A 105 -7.49 -0.24 2.58
CA LYS A 105 -8.26 -1.51 2.59
C LYS A 105 -7.79 -2.54 3.61
N PHE A 106 -7.16 -2.09 4.69
CA PHE A 106 -6.89 -2.94 5.85
C PHE A 106 -8.17 -3.32 6.58
N SER A 107 -8.15 -4.47 7.27
CA SER A 107 -9.25 -4.84 8.16
C SER A 107 -9.30 -3.90 9.37
N MET A 108 -10.42 -3.90 10.08
CA MET A 108 -10.52 -3.16 11.35
C MET A 108 -9.55 -3.70 12.40
N ASP A 109 -9.22 -4.99 12.32
CA ASP A 109 -8.28 -5.64 13.23
C ASP A 109 -6.86 -5.18 12.96
N ASP A 110 -6.45 -5.18 11.69
CA ASP A 110 -5.15 -4.63 11.29
C ASP A 110 -5.05 -3.15 11.68
N ALA A 111 -6.12 -2.38 11.48
CA ALA A 111 -6.15 -0.97 11.85
C ALA A 111 -5.94 -0.78 13.37
N TYR A 112 -6.58 -1.59 14.21
CA TYR A 112 -6.34 -1.58 15.65
C TYR A 112 -4.88 -1.88 16.00
N ASP A 113 -4.32 -2.93 15.41
CA ASP A 113 -2.92 -3.32 15.67
C ASP A 113 -1.94 -2.21 15.25
N PHE A 114 -2.15 -1.57 14.09
CA PHE A 114 -1.36 -0.41 13.67
C PHE A 114 -1.51 0.78 14.63
N LEU A 115 -2.72 1.04 15.13
CA LEU A 115 -2.97 2.15 16.05
C LEU A 115 -2.30 1.94 17.42
N LEU A 116 -2.14 0.69 17.87
CA LEU A 116 -1.38 0.38 19.08
C LEU A 116 0.12 0.61 18.87
N VAL A 117 0.66 0.18 17.73
CA VAL A 117 2.08 0.36 17.38
C VAL A 117 2.43 1.84 17.26
N ASP A 118 1.55 2.63 16.67
CA ASP A 118 1.73 4.08 16.49
C ASP A 118 1.36 4.89 17.75
N GLU A 119 1.00 4.23 18.85
CA GLU A 119 0.54 4.84 20.12
C GLU A 119 -0.63 5.82 19.94
N LEU A 120 -1.45 5.61 18.91
CA LEU A 120 -2.60 6.46 18.58
C LEU A 120 -3.87 6.04 19.32
N PHE A 121 -3.90 4.85 19.92
CA PHE A 121 -5.05 4.37 20.69
C PHE A 121 -4.58 3.66 21.96
N THR A 122 -5.20 4.01 23.09
CA THR A 122 -4.92 3.41 24.40
C THR A 122 -6.22 2.84 24.96
N GLY A 123 -6.57 1.64 24.53
CA GLY A 123 -7.80 0.98 24.94
C GLY A 123 -7.84 -0.47 24.47
N SER A 124 -8.75 -1.26 25.03
CA SER A 124 -8.96 -2.64 24.60
C SER A 124 -9.60 -2.69 23.21
N TYR A 125 -9.50 -3.85 22.55
CA TYR A 125 -10.13 -4.07 21.26
C TYR A 125 -11.66 -3.88 21.30
N GLU A 126 -12.31 -4.18 22.43
CA GLU A 126 -13.75 -3.92 22.59
C GLU A 126 -14.07 -2.41 22.62
N GLN A 127 -13.25 -1.62 23.31
CA GLN A 127 -13.37 -0.16 23.33
C GLN A 127 -13.13 0.41 21.92
N PHE A 128 -12.15 -0.13 21.19
CA PHE A 128 -11.91 0.23 19.80
C PHE A 128 -13.12 -0.07 18.91
N ARG A 129 -13.69 -1.28 19.02
CA ARG A 129 -14.86 -1.70 18.23
C ARG A 129 -16.07 -0.79 18.41
N GLN A 130 -16.30 -0.31 19.65
CA GLN A 130 -17.35 0.68 19.93
C GLN A 130 -16.98 2.06 19.36
N ALA A 131 -15.73 2.49 19.53
CA ALA A 131 -15.26 3.80 19.08
C ALA A 131 -15.28 3.97 17.56
N VAL A 132 -15.05 2.90 16.78
CA VAL A 132 -15.02 2.97 15.31
C VAL A 132 -16.40 2.96 14.64
N GLU A 133 -17.48 2.71 15.38
CA GLU A 133 -18.84 2.65 14.83
C GLU A 133 -19.23 3.91 14.01
N PRO A 134 -18.95 5.14 14.47
CA PRO A 134 -19.23 6.35 13.69
C PRO A 134 -18.35 6.48 12.44
N ILE A 135 -17.15 5.89 12.45
CA ILE A 135 -16.21 5.91 11.32
C ILE A 135 -16.69 4.94 10.23
N GLN A 136 -17.22 3.77 10.61
CA GLN A 136 -17.81 2.80 9.69
C GLN A 136 -19.00 3.36 8.92
N LYS A 137 -19.79 4.23 9.57
CA LYS A 137 -20.94 4.92 8.95
C LYS A 137 -20.52 6.08 8.04
N ALA A 138 -19.25 6.49 8.06
CA ALA A 138 -18.79 7.61 7.25
C ALA A 138 -18.63 7.19 5.77
N PRO A 139 -19.01 8.05 4.81
CA PRO A 139 -18.99 7.70 3.40
C PRO A 139 -17.55 7.49 2.92
N CYS A 140 -17.22 6.24 2.62
CA CYS A 140 -15.97 5.88 1.99
C CYS A 140 -16.05 6.22 0.50
N ARG A 141 -15.45 7.34 0.06
CA ARG A 141 -15.30 7.60 -1.38
C ARG A 141 -14.29 6.60 -1.95
N GLU A 142 -14.82 5.51 -2.51
CA GLU A 142 -14.04 4.41 -3.06
C GLU A 142 -13.16 4.86 -4.25
N ASN A 143 -11.98 4.26 -4.36
CA ASN A 143 -11.35 4.01 -5.65
C ASN A 143 -12.06 2.79 -6.26
N PRO A 144 -12.17 2.65 -7.60
CA PRO A 144 -12.71 1.44 -8.21
C PRO A 144 -12.03 0.19 -7.64
N LYS A 145 -12.84 -0.84 -7.39
CA LYS A 145 -12.48 -2.05 -6.64
C LYS A 145 -11.20 -2.70 -7.20
N PHE A 146 -10.33 -3.09 -6.29
CA PHE A 146 -9.37 -4.17 -6.53
C PHE A 146 -10.20 -5.47 -6.45
N MET A 147 -10.38 -6.15 -7.58
CA MET A 147 -10.83 -7.55 -7.57
C MET A 147 -9.61 -8.37 -7.97
N SER A 148 -9.10 -9.17 -7.03
CA SER A 148 -8.11 -10.18 -7.38
C SER A 148 -8.77 -11.18 -8.33
N THR A 149 -8.11 -11.51 -9.45
CA THR A 149 -8.59 -12.53 -10.39
C THR A 149 -8.61 -13.94 -9.79
N ASP A 150 -8.01 -14.13 -8.62
CA ASP A 150 -8.05 -15.37 -7.84
C ASP A 150 -9.31 -15.48 -6.96
N ASP A 151 -10.15 -14.43 -6.92
CA ASP A 151 -11.39 -14.44 -6.17
C ASP A 151 -12.58 -14.83 -7.07
N GLN A 152 -12.57 -16.09 -7.53
CA GLN A 152 -13.79 -16.74 -8.04
C GLN A 152 -14.73 -17.19 -6.91
N SER A 153 -14.80 -16.43 -5.82
CA SER A 153 -15.84 -16.56 -4.79
C SER A 153 -17.04 -15.67 -5.13
N GLY A 154 -17.47 -15.68 -6.39
CA GLY A 154 -18.67 -15.00 -6.85
C GLY A 154 -19.92 -15.77 -6.41
N ASN A 155 -20.22 -15.78 -5.11
CA ASN A 155 -21.55 -16.14 -4.64
C ASN A 155 -22.23 -14.88 -4.04
N PRO A 156 -23.22 -14.27 -4.72
CA PRO A 156 -23.82 -13.00 -4.31
C PRO A 156 -24.77 -13.09 -3.09
N LEU A 157 -24.71 -14.17 -2.32
CA LEU A 157 -25.45 -14.33 -1.07
C LEU A 157 -24.53 -14.86 0.03
N ARG A 158 -23.86 -13.96 0.74
CA ARG A 158 -23.45 -14.14 2.15
C ARG A 158 -22.96 -12.81 2.74
N ARG A 159 -23.91 -11.93 3.08
CA ARG A 159 -23.76 -11.17 4.33
C ARG A 159 -23.95 -12.20 5.44
N ILE A 160 -22.88 -12.86 5.86
CA ILE A 160 -22.90 -13.59 7.12
C ILE A 160 -22.89 -12.50 8.19
N SER A 161 -24.06 -12.21 8.72
CA SER A 161 -24.21 -11.52 9.99
C SER A 161 -23.31 -12.23 11.01
N ALA A 162 -22.58 -11.50 11.85
CA ALA A 162 -21.76 -12.07 12.93
C ALA A 162 -22.54 -12.94 13.94
N ALA A 163 -23.84 -13.15 13.72
CA ALA A 163 -24.72 -14.03 14.46
C ALA A 163 -24.66 -15.50 14.02
N ASP A 164 -24.09 -15.82 12.84
CA ASP A 164 -24.11 -17.19 12.26
C ASP A 164 -22.72 -17.86 12.16
N SER A 165 -21.65 -17.24 12.67
CA SER A 165 -20.33 -17.88 12.73
C SER A 165 -20.39 -19.06 13.72
N ASN A 166 -20.15 -20.28 13.22
CA ASN A 166 -20.14 -21.48 14.05
C ASN A 166 -19.15 -21.26 15.22
N PRO A 167 -19.47 -21.65 16.46
CA PRO A 167 -18.56 -21.54 17.60
C PRO A 167 -17.16 -22.14 17.34
N LEU A 168 -17.06 -23.18 16.50
CA LEU A 168 -15.78 -23.75 16.08
C LEU A 168 -14.99 -22.81 15.15
N GLU A 169 -15.67 -22.08 14.27
CA GLU A 169 -15.06 -21.12 13.34
C GLU A 169 -14.49 -19.91 14.09
N LEU A 170 -15.24 -19.40 15.08
CA LEU A 170 -14.76 -18.36 16.00
C LEU A 170 -13.55 -18.83 16.82
N LEU A 171 -13.50 -20.11 17.19
CA LEU A 171 -12.36 -20.69 17.90
C LEU A 171 -11.11 -20.77 17.01
N ILE A 172 -11.30 -21.18 15.75
CA ILE A 172 -10.23 -21.24 14.74
C ILE A 172 -9.67 -19.83 14.48
N GLU A 173 -10.52 -18.81 14.34
CA GLU A 173 -10.10 -17.42 14.19
C GLU A 173 -9.29 -16.93 15.39
N LYS A 174 -9.74 -17.20 16.62
CA LYS A 174 -9.00 -16.87 17.85
C LYS A 174 -7.64 -17.56 17.91
N LEU A 175 -7.58 -18.85 17.58
CA LEU A 175 -6.33 -19.61 17.53
C LEU A 175 -5.37 -19.06 16.48
N ASN A 176 -5.89 -18.72 15.29
CA ASN A 176 -5.09 -18.09 14.24
C ASN A 176 -4.56 -16.73 14.66
N ARG A 177 -5.37 -15.92 15.36
CA ARG A 177 -4.93 -14.63 15.93
C ARG A 177 -3.82 -14.83 16.96
N GLN A 178 -4.00 -15.75 17.90
CA GLN A 178 -2.96 -16.06 18.90
C GLN A 178 -1.66 -16.52 18.25
N ARG A 179 -1.73 -17.38 17.22
CA ARG A 179 -0.56 -17.81 16.46
C ARG A 179 0.14 -16.65 15.75
N ARG A 180 -0.59 -15.68 15.19
CA ARG A 180 0.00 -14.48 14.58
C ARG A 180 0.71 -13.60 15.60
N ILE A 181 0.10 -13.36 16.77
CA ILE A 181 0.71 -12.59 17.85
C ILE A 181 2.01 -13.25 18.30
N MET A 182 1.96 -14.56 18.57
CA MET A 182 3.15 -15.34 18.92
C MET A 182 4.23 -15.28 17.82
N ALA A 183 3.84 -15.31 16.54
CA ALA A 183 4.80 -15.20 15.44
C ALA A 183 5.51 -13.85 15.43
N VAL A 184 4.76 -12.77 15.63
CA VAL A 184 5.30 -11.40 15.68
C VAL A 184 6.26 -11.25 16.87
N ASP A 185 5.89 -11.75 18.05
CA ASP A 185 6.75 -11.72 19.23
C ASP A 185 8.06 -12.49 18.99
N VAL A 186 7.99 -13.71 18.45
CA VAL A 186 9.17 -14.51 18.11
C VAL A 186 10.06 -13.80 17.09
N ILE A 187 9.47 -13.18 16.06
CA ILE A 187 10.23 -12.42 15.05
C ILE A 187 10.91 -11.21 15.69
N ARG A 188 10.21 -10.45 16.53
CA ARG A 188 10.77 -9.28 17.22
C ARG A 188 11.95 -9.68 18.10
N ASP A 189 11.77 -10.68 18.95
CA ASP A 189 12.80 -11.14 19.88
C ASP A 189 14.01 -11.72 19.14
N THR A 190 13.74 -12.48 18.07
CA THR A 190 14.80 -13.01 17.20
C THR A 190 15.55 -11.86 16.53
N THR A 191 14.85 -10.87 15.97
CA THR A 191 15.48 -9.69 15.34
C THR A 191 16.35 -8.93 16.35
N GLY A 192 15.83 -8.67 17.56
CA GLY A 192 16.57 -7.96 18.61
C GLY A 192 17.85 -8.69 19.07
N SER A 193 17.91 -10.02 18.89
CA SER A 193 19.09 -10.83 19.22
C SER A 193 20.17 -10.85 18.12
N LEU A 194 19.86 -10.32 16.92
CA LEU A 194 20.81 -10.27 15.80
C LEU A 194 21.81 -9.11 15.97
N SER A 195 22.92 -9.17 15.23
CA SER A 195 23.85 -8.05 15.11
C SER A 195 23.19 -6.81 14.48
N GLU A 196 23.67 -5.61 14.78
CA GLU A 196 23.12 -4.35 14.25
C GLU A 196 23.05 -4.33 12.72
N ASP A 197 24.09 -4.84 12.04
CA ASP A 197 24.12 -5.00 10.58
C ASP A 197 23.01 -5.91 10.05
N ASP A 198 22.71 -7.01 10.77
CA ASP A 198 21.68 -7.97 10.39
C ASP A 198 20.28 -7.42 10.64
N GLN A 199 20.08 -6.72 11.76
CA GLN A 199 18.84 -6.00 12.05
C GLN A 199 18.55 -4.97 10.96
N LEU A 200 19.57 -4.18 10.60
CA LEU A 200 19.47 -3.17 9.56
C LEU A 200 19.20 -3.80 8.19
N LEU A 201 19.87 -4.91 7.84
CA LEU A 201 19.63 -5.63 6.59
C LEU A 201 18.20 -6.15 6.49
N VAL A 202 17.66 -6.75 7.56
CA VAL A 202 16.27 -7.24 7.59
C VAL A 202 15.29 -6.09 7.45
N ARG A 203 15.51 -4.98 8.19
CA ARG A 203 14.65 -3.79 8.13
C ARG A 203 14.64 -3.15 6.76
N LEU A 204 15.79 -3.02 6.10
CA LEU A 204 15.88 -2.45 4.76
C LEU A 204 15.15 -3.30 3.73
N VAL A 205 15.30 -4.63 3.78
CA VAL A 205 14.72 -5.53 2.78
C VAL A 205 13.23 -5.76 2.99
N TYR A 206 12.78 -6.01 4.23
CA TYR A 206 11.39 -6.38 4.52
C TYR A 206 10.56 -5.26 5.16
N GLY A 207 11.20 -4.31 5.85
CA GLY A 207 10.50 -3.16 6.46
C GLY A 207 10.33 -1.98 5.50
N SER A 208 11.29 -1.74 4.61
CA SER A 208 11.30 -0.62 3.66
C SER A 208 11.27 -1.06 2.19
N GLU A 209 11.07 -2.35 1.91
CA GLU A 209 11.02 -2.96 0.58
C GLU A 209 12.21 -2.63 -0.35
N HIS A 210 13.38 -2.33 0.21
CA HIS A 210 14.55 -2.08 -0.62
C HIS A 210 14.99 -3.38 -1.32
N PRO A 211 15.32 -3.32 -2.63
CA PRO A 211 15.89 -4.48 -3.29
C PRO A 211 17.21 -4.85 -2.60
N VAL A 212 17.48 -6.16 -2.44
CA VAL A 212 18.67 -6.66 -1.70
C VAL A 212 19.98 -6.02 -2.16
N ARG A 213 20.09 -5.66 -3.44
CA ARG A 213 21.27 -4.96 -4.00
C ARG A 213 21.41 -3.53 -3.48
N ALA A 214 20.32 -2.80 -3.26
CA ALA A 214 20.33 -1.47 -2.67
C ALA A 214 20.62 -1.55 -1.16
N ALA A 215 19.96 -2.47 -0.45
CA ALA A 215 20.24 -2.72 0.98
C ALA A 215 21.73 -3.07 1.20
N ALA A 216 22.30 -3.95 0.37
CA ALA A 216 23.71 -4.33 0.42
C ALA A 216 24.67 -3.13 0.31
N LYS A 217 24.36 -2.16 -0.56
CA LYS A 217 25.18 -0.95 -0.70
C LYS A 217 25.14 -0.07 0.56
N ILE A 218 23.98 0.03 1.20
CA ILE A 218 23.80 0.84 2.42
C ILE A 218 24.63 0.28 3.57
N ILE A 219 24.73 -1.05 3.67
CA ILE A 219 25.49 -1.75 4.72
C ILE A 219 26.91 -2.14 4.29
N ASN A 220 27.44 -1.55 3.22
CA ASN A 220 28.80 -1.80 2.70
C ASN A 220 29.12 -3.28 2.42
N LEU A 221 28.13 -4.07 1.96
CA LEU A 221 28.30 -5.46 1.55
C LEU A 221 28.15 -5.64 0.03
N SER A 222 28.75 -6.72 -0.49
CA SER A 222 28.43 -7.18 -1.84
C SER A 222 27.01 -7.76 -1.88
N ALA A 223 26.32 -7.63 -3.02
CA ALA A 223 24.96 -8.18 -3.17
C ALA A 223 24.90 -9.71 -2.95
N SER A 224 25.96 -10.43 -3.31
CA SER A 224 26.08 -11.88 -3.04
C SER A 224 26.25 -12.18 -1.55
N ALA A 225 27.03 -11.37 -0.82
CA ALA A 225 27.17 -11.51 0.63
C ALA A 225 25.85 -11.21 1.34
N ALA A 226 25.16 -10.12 0.98
CA ALA A 226 23.86 -9.76 1.56
C ALA A 226 22.79 -10.85 1.34
N ARG A 227 22.70 -11.44 0.14
CA ARG A 227 21.77 -12.57 -0.12
C ARG A 227 22.09 -13.80 0.74
N ARG A 228 23.37 -14.16 0.86
CA ARG A 228 23.80 -15.30 1.70
C ARG A 228 23.48 -15.05 3.17
N ARG A 229 23.71 -13.82 3.65
CA ARG A 229 23.41 -13.40 5.01
C ARG A 229 21.90 -13.44 5.28
N LEU A 230 21.09 -12.87 4.38
CA LEU A 230 19.63 -12.91 4.46
C LEU A 230 19.08 -14.35 4.48
N LYS A 231 19.62 -15.25 3.65
CA LYS A 231 19.23 -16.67 3.65
C LYS A 231 19.48 -17.33 5.02
N LYS A 232 20.63 -17.05 5.64
CA LYS A 232 20.93 -17.55 6.99
C LYS A 232 19.95 -16.99 8.03
N LEU A 233 19.66 -15.69 7.97
CA LEU A 233 18.70 -15.05 8.88
C LEU A 233 17.30 -15.67 8.76
N LEU A 234 16.83 -15.90 7.53
CA LEU A 234 15.54 -16.58 7.31
C LEU A 234 15.50 -18.00 7.87
N MET A 235 16.61 -18.75 7.81
CA MET A 235 16.71 -20.06 8.46
C MET A 235 16.58 -19.94 9.98
N ILE A 236 17.21 -18.93 10.60
CA ILE A 236 17.09 -18.67 12.04
C ILE A 236 15.65 -18.33 12.42
N TYR A 237 14.98 -17.43 11.68
CA TYR A 237 13.57 -17.10 11.93
C TYR A 237 12.69 -18.35 11.80
N ARG A 238 12.92 -19.16 10.76
CA ARG A 238 12.17 -20.42 10.54
C ARG A 238 12.35 -21.38 11.71
N GLU A 239 13.59 -21.62 12.16
CA GLU A 239 13.86 -22.50 13.30
C GLU A 239 13.18 -22.01 14.58
N LYS A 240 13.22 -20.70 14.86
CA LYS A 240 12.59 -20.11 16.05
C LYS A 240 11.06 -20.17 15.99
N LEU A 241 10.47 -19.92 14.83
CA LEU A 241 9.02 -20.04 14.62
C LEU A 241 8.55 -21.51 14.76
N LEU A 242 9.30 -22.45 14.18
CA LEU A 242 9.00 -23.88 14.31
C LEU A 242 9.10 -24.36 15.77
N ALA A 243 10.10 -23.88 16.51
CA ALA A 243 10.24 -24.17 17.95
C ALA A 243 9.07 -23.60 18.77
N ALA A 244 8.49 -22.47 18.36
CA ALA A 244 7.29 -21.90 18.94
C ALA A 244 5.97 -22.57 18.47
N GLY A 245 6.05 -23.64 17.68
CA GLY A 245 4.89 -24.38 17.17
C GLY A 245 4.18 -23.71 15.99
N ILE A 246 4.81 -22.71 15.37
CA ILE A 246 4.27 -21.94 14.25
C ILE A 246 4.83 -22.56 12.97
N ARG A 247 4.00 -23.35 12.29
CA ARG A 247 4.33 -24.00 11.01
C ARG A 247 3.68 -23.22 9.87
N GLU A 248 4.31 -23.25 8.70
CA GLU A 248 3.65 -22.84 7.46
C GLU A 248 2.36 -23.66 7.27
N PRO A 249 1.26 -23.07 6.79
CA PRO A 249 0.09 -23.82 6.35
C PRO A 249 0.44 -24.76 5.19
#